data_AF-A0A2Z2KF60-F1
#
_entry.id   AF-A0A2Z2KF60-F1
#
_cell.length_a   1.000
_cell.length_b   1.000
_cell.length_c   1.000
_cell.angle_alpha   90.00
_cell.angle_beta   90.00
_cell.angle_gamma   90.00
#
_symmetry.space_group_name_H-M   'P 1'
#
loop_
_entity.id
_entity.type
_entity.pdbx_description
1 polymer ?
#
loop_
_entity_poly.entity_id
_entity_poly.type
_entity_poly.pdbx_seq_one_letter_code
_entity_poly.pdbx_strand_id
1 'polypeptide(L)'
;MKDGKYGAWPTTEEELISYLHEQENQSHDYNTIAESLANVTVAMFNYFASKQGMTGFQCGWSGMEFIRKTKGIEGPFGIVDGSKLLYPQYDLINQVREWIEDWKPEVGKVAKEKLENDDGMTSPNVRKRWEELAALAK
;
A
#
# COMPACT_ATOMS: atom_id res chain seq x y z
N MET A 1 26.85 -0.05 6.85
CA MET A 1 25.51 -0.17 6.25
C MET A 1 25.61 -0.86 4.90
N LYS A 2 24.72 -1.82 4.59
CA LYS A 2 24.61 -2.41 3.25
C LYS A 2 23.65 -1.57 2.42
N ASP A 3 24.08 -1.12 1.26
CA ASP A 3 23.23 -0.41 0.30
C ASP A 3 23.18 -1.19 -1.02
N GLY A 4 22.03 -1.24 -1.67
CA GLY A 4 21.83 -2.03 -2.85
C GLY A 4 20.51 -1.72 -3.56
N LYS A 5 20.18 -2.53 -4.57
CA LYS A 5 19.03 -2.31 -5.46
C LYS A 5 17.69 -2.05 -4.74
N TYR A 6 17.52 -2.60 -3.54
CA TYR A 6 16.28 -2.52 -2.77
C TYR A 6 16.38 -1.55 -1.58
N GLY A 7 17.33 -0.63 -1.62
CA GLY A 7 17.56 0.39 -0.59
C GLY A 7 18.56 -0.02 0.48
N ALA A 8 18.80 0.91 1.41
CA ALA A 8 19.75 0.79 2.49
C ALA A 8 19.26 -0.11 3.63
N TRP A 9 20.22 -0.77 4.28
CA TRP A 9 20.03 -1.67 5.43
C TRP A 9 20.93 -1.25 6.58
N PRO A 10 20.54 -0.21 7.35
CA PRO A 10 21.26 0.16 8.55
C PRO A 10 21.06 -0.89 9.64
N THR A 11 22.14 -1.24 10.31
CA THR A 11 22.19 -2.25 11.37
C THR A 11 22.21 -1.64 12.77
N THR A 12 22.56 -0.35 12.86
CA THR A 12 22.53 0.45 14.09
C THR A 12 21.72 1.72 13.88
N GLU A 13 21.31 2.34 14.99
CA GLU A 13 20.59 3.61 14.98
C GLU A 13 21.48 4.74 14.43
N GLU A 14 22.77 4.72 14.75
CA GLU A 14 23.74 5.69 14.25
C GLU A 14 23.87 5.62 12.72
N GLU A 15 23.89 4.41 12.14
CA GLU A 15 23.89 4.24 10.68
C GLU A 15 22.62 4.81 10.04
N LEU A 16 21.46 4.57 10.67
CA LEU A 16 20.18 5.10 10.18
C LEU A 16 20.13 6.63 10.24
N ILE A 17 20.51 7.22 11.38
CA ILE A 17 20.52 8.68 11.57
C ILE A 17 21.53 9.33 10.62
N SER A 18 22.71 8.75 10.46
CA SER A 18 23.70 9.25 9.50
C SER A 18 23.15 9.26 8.08
N TYR A 19 22.47 8.18 7.66
CA TYR A 19 21.86 8.10 6.33
C TYR A 19 20.72 9.11 6.14
N LEU A 20 19.89 9.31 7.18
CA LEU A 20 18.84 10.33 7.17
C LEU A 20 19.43 11.73 6.96
N HIS A 21 20.48 12.10 7.70
CA HIS A 21 21.12 13.40 7.53
C HIS A 21 21.79 13.54 6.16
N GLU A 22 22.38 12.48 5.60
CA GLU A 22 22.92 12.51 4.25
C GLU A 22 21.83 12.79 3.22
N GLN A 23 20.68 12.12 3.33
CA GLN A 23 19.55 12.31 2.43
C GLN A 23 18.85 13.66 2.63
N GLU A 24 18.88 14.26 3.82
CA GLU A 24 18.28 15.58 4.11
C GLU A 24 19.15 16.75 3.65
N ASN A 25 20.48 16.61 3.73
CA ASN A 25 21.41 17.71 3.45
C ASN A 25 21.90 17.76 2.00
N GLN A 26 21.50 16.82 1.15
CA GLN A 26 21.81 16.87 -0.27
C GLN A 26 20.98 17.95 -1.00
N SER A 27 21.48 18.43 -2.14
CA SER A 27 20.70 19.35 -2.96
C SER A 27 19.51 18.63 -3.59
N HIS A 28 18.31 19.17 -3.39
CA HIS A 28 17.08 18.59 -3.90
C HIS A 28 16.43 19.44 -4.97
N ASP A 29 15.86 18.74 -5.95
CA ASP A 29 14.84 19.19 -6.87
C ASP A 29 13.51 18.44 -6.59
N TYR A 30 12.51 18.66 -7.45
CA TYR A 30 11.17 18.07 -7.28
C TYR A 30 11.16 16.54 -7.22
N ASN A 31 12.01 15.86 -8.00
CA ASN A 31 12.02 14.40 -8.07
C ASN A 31 12.93 13.81 -6.99
N THR A 32 14.13 14.38 -6.84
CA THR A 32 15.15 13.88 -5.92
C THR A 32 14.73 14.00 -4.45
N ILE A 33 13.88 14.98 -4.07
CA ILE A 33 13.31 15.02 -2.71
C ILE A 33 12.38 13.84 -2.44
N ALA A 34 11.58 13.43 -3.42
CA ALA A 34 10.67 12.29 -3.29
C ALA A 34 11.44 10.96 -3.25
N GLU A 35 12.51 10.83 -4.06
CA GLU A 35 13.44 9.70 -4.01
C GLU A 35 14.14 9.61 -2.64
N SER A 36 14.60 10.73 -2.10
CA SER A 36 15.25 10.81 -0.78
C SER A 36 14.32 10.33 0.33
N LEU A 37 13.06 10.80 0.32
CA LEU A 37 12.06 10.35 1.28
C LEU A 37 11.81 8.84 1.15
N ALA A 38 11.71 8.32 -0.07
CA ALA A 38 11.53 6.89 -0.30
C ALA A 38 12.71 6.08 0.23
N ASN A 39 13.94 6.53 -0.03
CA ASN A 39 15.17 5.90 0.44
C ASN A 39 15.24 5.83 1.97
N VAL A 40 15.00 6.95 2.66
CA VAL A 40 14.99 7.02 4.13
C VAL A 40 13.87 6.15 4.71
N THR A 41 12.70 6.14 4.09
CA THR A 41 11.56 5.30 4.53
C THR A 41 11.92 3.82 4.46
N VAL A 42 12.53 3.38 3.36
CA VAL A 42 13.00 1.99 3.21
C VAL A 42 14.11 1.65 4.21
N ALA A 43 15.05 2.57 4.45
CA ALA A 43 16.11 2.39 5.44
C ALA A 43 15.55 2.18 6.86
N MET A 44 14.61 3.04 7.28
CA MET A 44 13.92 2.90 8.57
C MET A 44 13.10 1.61 8.65
N PHE A 45 12.39 1.27 7.57
CA PHE A 45 11.63 0.02 7.47
C PHE A 45 12.53 -1.20 7.68
N ASN A 46 13.66 -1.27 6.97
CA ASN A 46 14.62 -2.37 7.06
C ASN A 46 15.27 -2.44 8.45
N TYR A 47 15.66 -1.30 9.02
CA TYR A 47 16.19 -1.21 10.38
C TYR A 47 15.20 -1.79 11.39
N PHE A 48 13.98 -1.27 11.42
CA PHE A 48 12.96 -1.69 12.37
C PHE A 48 12.60 -3.17 12.21
N ALA A 49 12.38 -3.62 10.98
CA ALA A 49 12.05 -5.01 10.68
C ALA A 49 13.15 -5.98 11.14
N SER A 50 14.43 -5.63 10.91
CA SER A 50 15.56 -6.48 11.33
C SER A 50 15.69 -6.55 12.85
N LYS A 51 15.46 -5.44 13.57
CA LYS A 51 15.54 -5.39 15.03
C LYS A 51 14.44 -6.19 15.71
N GLN A 52 13.25 -6.23 15.12
CA GLN A 52 12.09 -6.94 15.66
C GLN A 52 11.95 -8.38 15.13
N GLY A 53 12.85 -8.82 14.24
CA GLY A 53 12.76 -10.16 13.64
C GLY A 53 11.49 -10.36 12.81
N MET A 54 11.03 -9.33 12.11
CA MET A 54 9.81 -9.40 11.31
C MET A 54 9.96 -10.41 10.16
N THR A 55 8.93 -11.22 9.97
CA THR A 55 8.82 -12.16 8.85
C THR A 55 8.51 -11.43 7.53
N GLY A 56 8.79 -12.08 6.39
CA GLY A 56 8.43 -11.52 5.08
C GLY A 56 6.93 -11.22 4.93
N PHE A 57 6.06 -12.02 5.57
CA PHE A 57 4.62 -11.76 5.60
C PHE A 57 4.27 -10.47 6.36
N GLN A 58 4.84 -10.28 7.56
CA GLN A 58 4.64 -9.06 8.36
C GLN A 58 5.18 -7.83 7.63
N CYS A 59 6.35 -7.94 7.00
CA CYS A 59 6.91 -6.86 6.19
C CYS A 59 5.98 -6.51 5.01
N GLY A 60 5.49 -7.52 4.29
CA GLY A 60 4.53 -7.32 3.20
C GLY A 60 3.26 -6.61 3.68
N TRP A 61 2.71 -7.04 4.81
CA TRP A 61 1.54 -6.39 5.42
C TRP A 61 1.82 -4.94 5.84
N SER A 62 2.94 -4.67 6.49
CA SER A 62 3.33 -3.31 6.89
C SER A 62 3.53 -2.37 5.71
N GLY A 63 4.09 -2.87 4.60
CA GLY A 63 4.21 -2.11 3.35
C GLY A 63 2.84 -1.74 2.76
N MET A 64 1.88 -2.67 2.77
CA MET A 64 0.51 -2.38 2.36
C MET A 64 -0.13 -1.34 3.30
N GLU A 65 0.05 -1.46 4.61
CA GLU A 65 -0.48 -0.46 5.56
C GLU A 65 0.11 0.95 5.36
N PHE A 66 1.39 1.05 5.00
CA PHE A 66 1.99 2.35 4.67
C PHE A 66 1.27 3.00 3.48
N ILE A 67 1.02 2.25 2.41
CA ILE A 67 0.29 2.75 1.23
C ILE A 67 -1.14 3.13 1.61
N ARG A 68 -1.81 2.29 2.41
CA ARG A 68 -3.16 2.55 2.89
C ARG A 68 -3.26 3.89 3.59
N LYS A 69 -2.39 4.14 4.57
CA LYS A 69 -2.38 5.36 5.39
C LYS A 69 -2.01 6.61 4.60
N THR A 70 -1.01 6.51 3.72
CA THR A 70 -0.52 7.67 2.95
C THR A 70 -1.47 8.07 1.82
N LYS A 71 -2.32 7.16 1.34
CA LYS A 71 -3.30 7.39 0.27
C LYS A 71 -4.75 7.52 0.75
N GLY A 72 -5.00 7.33 2.04
CA GLY A 72 -6.37 7.33 2.59
C GLY A 72 -7.25 6.23 1.99
N ILE A 73 -6.68 5.04 1.76
CA ILE A 73 -7.43 3.92 1.18
C ILE A 73 -8.25 3.24 2.27
N GLU A 74 -9.57 3.34 2.19
CA GLU A 74 -10.47 2.72 3.17
C GLU A 74 -10.81 1.26 2.81
N GLY A 75 -10.99 0.97 1.52
CA GLY A 75 -11.41 -0.35 1.04
C GLY A 75 -10.28 -1.36 0.82
N PRO A 76 -10.61 -2.56 0.33
CA PRO A 76 -9.62 -3.51 -0.13
C PRO A 76 -8.87 -2.97 -1.36
N PHE A 77 -7.58 -3.29 -1.47
CA PHE A 77 -6.76 -2.89 -2.60
C PHE A 77 -5.61 -3.89 -2.82
N GLY A 78 -5.02 -3.85 -4.02
CA GLY A 78 -3.90 -4.69 -4.42
C GLY A 78 -2.89 -3.91 -5.26
N ILE A 79 -1.66 -4.43 -5.32
CA ILE A 79 -0.57 -3.88 -6.14
C ILE A 79 -0.33 -4.83 -7.31
N VAL A 80 -0.36 -4.30 -8.54
CA VAL A 80 -0.06 -5.06 -9.74
C VAL A 80 1.36 -4.78 -10.20
N ASP A 81 2.16 -5.84 -10.36
CA ASP A 81 3.49 -5.76 -10.97
C ASP A 81 3.38 -6.03 -12.47
N GLY A 82 3.40 -4.96 -13.27
CA GLY A 82 3.30 -5.03 -14.72
C GLY A 82 4.46 -5.77 -15.39
N SER A 83 5.62 -5.93 -14.73
CA SER A 83 6.74 -6.68 -15.30
C SER A 83 6.42 -8.16 -15.50
N LYS A 84 5.41 -8.68 -14.78
CA LYS A 84 4.91 -10.05 -14.96
C LYS A 84 4.29 -10.30 -16.33
N LEU A 85 3.85 -9.25 -17.04
CA LEU A 85 3.38 -9.37 -18.43
C LEU A 85 4.47 -9.87 -19.39
N LEU A 86 5.74 -9.78 -19.00
CA LEU A 86 6.87 -10.28 -19.79
C LEU A 86 6.97 -11.80 -19.78
N TYR A 87 6.22 -12.50 -18.92
CA TYR A 87 6.39 -13.93 -18.73
C TYR A 87 5.05 -14.70 -18.82
N PRO A 88 4.97 -15.77 -19.64
CA PRO A 88 3.72 -16.46 -19.94
C PRO A 88 3.13 -17.26 -18.77
N GLN A 89 3.92 -17.55 -17.72
CA GLN A 89 3.43 -18.27 -16.54
C GLN A 89 2.55 -17.41 -15.61
N TYR A 90 2.46 -16.10 -15.85
CA TYR A 90 1.64 -15.20 -15.04
C TYR A 90 0.37 -14.78 -15.79
N ASP A 91 -0.78 -14.94 -15.14
CA ASP A 91 -2.06 -14.45 -15.63
C ASP A 91 -2.55 -13.28 -14.76
N LEU A 92 -1.98 -12.10 -15.00
CA LEU A 92 -2.32 -10.89 -14.25
C LEU A 92 -3.80 -10.51 -14.38
N ILE A 93 -4.41 -10.76 -15.54
CA ILE A 93 -5.80 -10.36 -15.80
C ILE A 93 -6.73 -11.21 -14.93
N ASN A 94 -6.53 -12.53 -14.92
CA ASN A 94 -7.33 -13.39 -14.06
C ASN A 94 -7.03 -13.18 -12.59
N GLN A 95 -5.77 -12.90 -12.19
CA GLN A 95 -5.44 -12.51 -10.82
C GLN A 95 -6.25 -11.29 -10.34
N VAL A 96 -6.32 -10.23 -11.15
CA VAL A 96 -7.11 -9.03 -10.79
C VAL A 96 -8.60 -9.34 -10.74
N ARG A 97 -9.11 -10.18 -11.64
CA ARG A 97 -10.51 -10.62 -11.61
C ARG A 97 -10.84 -11.40 -10.34
N GLU A 98 -9.97 -12.32 -9.94
CA GLU A 98 -10.11 -13.07 -8.69
C GLU A 98 -10.13 -12.15 -7.48
N TRP A 99 -9.22 -11.18 -7.40
CA TRP A 99 -9.23 -10.18 -6.32
C TRP A 99 -10.53 -9.39 -6.26
N ILE A 100 -11.08 -8.99 -7.40
CA ILE A 100 -12.37 -8.28 -7.45
C ILE A 100 -13.47 -9.16 -6.85
N GLU A 101 -13.53 -10.45 -7.19
CA GLU A 101 -14.50 -11.37 -6.61
C GLU A 101 -14.31 -11.55 -5.10
N ASP A 102 -13.07 -11.65 -4.63
CA ASP A 102 -12.74 -11.76 -3.20
C ASP A 102 -13.12 -10.51 -2.41
N TRP A 103 -13.03 -9.33 -3.02
CA TRP A 103 -13.36 -8.05 -2.39
C TRP A 103 -14.86 -7.76 -2.34
N LYS A 104 -15.68 -8.35 -3.23
CA LYS A 104 -17.12 -8.09 -3.32
C LYS A 104 -17.86 -8.20 -1.98
N PRO A 105 -17.64 -9.23 -1.13
CA PRO A 105 -18.33 -9.34 0.15
C PRO A 105 -18.02 -8.18 1.10
N GLU A 106 -16.76 -7.76 1.18
CA GLU A 106 -16.34 -6.63 2.03
C GLU A 106 -16.93 -5.33 1.50
N VAL A 107 -16.82 -5.08 0.20
CA VAL A 107 -17.41 -3.89 -0.44
C VAL A 107 -18.93 -3.86 -0.25
N GLY A 108 -19.61 -5.01 -0.31
CA GLY A 108 -21.04 -5.11 -0.04
C GLY A 108 -21.40 -4.72 1.39
N LYS A 109 -20.61 -5.14 2.39
CA LYS A 109 -20.82 -4.74 3.79
C LYS A 109 -20.67 -3.23 3.97
N VAL A 110 -19.61 -2.64 3.42
CA VAL A 110 -19.40 -1.19 3.44
C VAL A 110 -20.54 -0.44 2.75
N ALA A 111 -21.03 -0.95 1.61
CA ALA A 111 -22.16 -0.35 0.90
C ALA A 111 -23.45 -0.36 1.75
N LYS A 112 -23.70 -1.46 2.47
CA LYS A 112 -24.84 -1.57 3.39
C LYS A 112 -24.74 -0.54 4.53
N GLU A 113 -23.57 -0.43 5.16
CA GLU A 113 -23.33 0.56 6.22
C GLU A 113 -23.52 1.99 5.71
N LYS A 114 -23.06 2.30 4.50
CA LYS A 114 -23.25 3.64 3.89
C LYS A 114 -24.72 3.95 3.61
N LEU A 115 -25.52 2.96 3.22
CA LEU A 115 -26.97 3.12 3.03
C LEU A 115 -27.71 3.35 4.35
N GLU A 116 -27.31 2.64 5.42
CA GLU A 116 -27.88 2.79 6.77
C GLU A 116 -27.59 4.17 7.37
N ASN A 117 -26.44 4.74 7.04
CA ASN A 117 -25.99 6.05 7.51
C ASN A 117 -26.21 7.19 6.49
N ASP A 118 -26.97 6.96 5.42
CA ASP A 118 -27.22 7.97 4.40
C ASP A 118 -28.11 9.10 4.95
N ASP A 119 -27.63 10.34 4.89
CA ASP A 119 -28.32 11.53 5.37
C ASP A 119 -29.29 12.13 4.33
N GLY A 120 -29.40 11.49 3.16
CA GLY A 120 -30.24 11.91 2.04
C GLY A 120 -29.59 12.96 1.14
N MET A 121 -28.33 13.34 1.38
CA MET A 121 -27.57 14.25 0.52
C MET A 121 -26.73 13.52 -0.54
N THR A 122 -26.65 12.19 -0.46
CA THR A 122 -25.94 11.37 -1.44
C THR A 122 -26.62 11.41 -2.82
N SER A 123 -25.82 11.58 -3.87
CA SER A 123 -26.33 11.53 -5.25
C SER A 123 -27.11 10.24 -5.54
N PRO A 124 -28.26 10.29 -6.24
CA PRO A 124 -29.05 9.10 -6.56
C PRO A 124 -28.27 8.00 -7.28
N ASN A 125 -27.30 8.35 -8.13
CA ASN A 125 -26.47 7.38 -8.83
C ASN A 125 -25.50 6.64 -7.89
N VAL A 126 -24.94 7.35 -6.91
CA VAL A 126 -24.05 6.76 -5.90
C VAL A 126 -24.84 5.85 -4.98
N ARG A 127 -26.02 6.31 -4.54
CA ARG A 127 -26.94 5.51 -3.72
C ARG A 127 -27.36 4.22 -4.44
N LYS A 128 -27.80 4.31 -5.70
CA LYS A 128 -28.14 3.13 -6.52
C LYS A 128 -26.96 2.16 -6.60
N ARG A 129 -25.74 2.68 -6.76
CA ARG A 129 -24.55 1.84 -6.80
C ARG A 129 -24.31 1.12 -5.46
N TRP A 130 -24.55 1.78 -4.32
CA TRP A 130 -24.49 1.12 -3.02
C TRP A 130 -25.57 0.04 -2.87
N GLU A 131 -26.79 0.28 -3.36
CA GLU A 131 -27.88 -0.71 -3.34
C GLU A 131 -27.50 -1.98 -4.14
N GLU A 132 -26.91 -1.81 -5.33
CA GLU A 132 -26.39 -2.91 -6.14
C GLU A 132 -25.29 -3.71 -5.41
N LEU A 133 -24.36 -3.00 -4.75
CA LEU A 133 -23.23 -3.63 -4.06
C LEU A 133 -23.64 -4.28 -2.74
N ALA A 134 -24.61 -3.72 -2.02
CA ALA A 134 -25.09 -4.26 -0.75
C ALA A 134 -25.66 -5.68 -0.92
N ALA A 135 -26.20 -6.02 -2.10
CA ALA A 135 -26.63 -7.38 -2.43
C ALA A 135 -25.49 -8.42 -2.45
N LEU A 136 -24.23 -7.97 -2.48
CA LEU A 136 -23.04 -8.81 -2.45
C LEU A 136 -22.53 -9.08 -1.02
N ALA A 137 -23.10 -8.42 0.00
CA ALA A 137 -22.79 -8.67 1.39
C ALA A 137 -23.25 -10.09 1.76
N LYS A 138 -22.31 -11.03 1.82
CA LYS A 138 -22.52 -12.37 2.38
C LYS A 138 -22.42 -12.34 3.90
#